data_AF-A0AAJ1NR59-F1
#
_entry.id   AF-A0AAJ1NR59-F1
#
_cell.length_a   1.000
_cell.length_b   1.000
_cell.length_c   1.000
_cell.angle_alpha   90.00
_cell.angle_beta   90.00
_cell.angle_gamma   90.00
#
_symmetry.space_group_name_H-M   'P 1'
#
loop_
_entity.id
_entity.type
_entity.pdbx_description
1 polymer ?
#
loop_
_entity_poly.entity_id
_entity_poly.type
_entity_poly.pdbx_seq_one_letter_code
_entity_poly.pdbx_strand_id
1 'polypeptide(L)'
;MTTERPNFLIVMVDQLNGTLFPDGPADFLHVPHLKALAARSARFANNYTASPLCAPGRASFMSGQLPSRTGVYDNAAEFSSSIPTFAHHLRSAGYYTCLSGKMHFVGPDQLHGFEERLTTDIYPADFGWTPDYRKPGERIDWWYHNLGSVTGAGVAETTNQMEYDDEVVFLAEQKLYQLSREQDDAGHRPWCLTVSLSHPHDPYVARRQYWDLYENCQTLDPETPFIPHDEQDTHSQRLYRASDYQSFEITLEQVRRSRRGYFANISYVDDKLGELLDVLKRTRMLDDTIILFCSDHGDMLGERGLWFKMSFFEGSARVPLMIAGNGVPAGLIEAPVSNLDVTPTLCDLAGIDIAAIAPWTDGQSLLPLLGGKPRTAPVLMEYAAEGSYAPLAAIRDGKYKFVHCELDAPQLFDLEADPLERNNLADEPANAALVAAFMEKVRARWDMAAFDAAVRESQARRWVVYPALRNGAYYPWDFQPLQKASERYMRNHMNLDNLEESKRYPRGE
;
A
#
# COMPACT_ATOMS: atom_id res chain seq x y z
N MET A 1 21.94 17.34 -17.02
CA MET A 1 21.02 17.09 -15.90
C MET A 1 21.29 18.18 -14.90
N THR A 2 20.30 19.00 -14.57
CA THR A 2 20.43 20.06 -13.56
C THR A 2 20.91 19.45 -12.25
N THR A 3 21.82 20.13 -11.57
CA THR A 3 22.54 19.69 -10.37
C THR A 3 21.68 19.68 -9.10
N GLU A 4 20.37 19.80 -9.22
CA GLU A 4 19.44 19.93 -8.11
C GLU A 4 18.66 18.64 -7.92
N ARG A 5 18.55 18.22 -6.65
CA ARG A 5 17.83 17.02 -6.24
C ARG A 5 16.32 17.26 -6.36
N PRO A 6 15.54 16.34 -6.93
CA PRO A 6 14.10 16.54 -7.14
C PRO A 6 13.33 16.51 -5.82
N ASN A 7 12.14 17.12 -5.80
CA ASN A 7 11.16 16.85 -4.77
C ASN A 7 10.45 15.52 -5.03
N PHE A 8 9.85 14.92 -4.00
CA PHE A 8 9.03 13.71 -4.13
C PHE A 8 7.63 13.94 -3.58
N LEU A 9 6.61 13.70 -4.41
CA LEU A 9 5.23 13.49 -3.96
C LEU A 9 4.88 12.02 -4.12
N ILE A 10 4.74 11.31 -3.02
CA ILE A 10 4.29 9.91 -3.00
C ILE A 10 2.80 9.90 -2.69
N VAL A 11 1.97 9.57 -3.67
CA VAL A 11 0.53 9.40 -3.51
C VAL A 11 0.24 7.91 -3.36
N MET A 12 -0.02 7.49 -2.13
CA MET A 12 -0.33 6.12 -1.79
C MET A 12 -1.82 5.99 -1.50
N VAL A 13 -2.43 4.93 -2.00
CA VAL A 13 -3.80 4.54 -1.67
C VAL A 13 -3.77 3.19 -0.95
N ASP A 14 -4.92 2.74 -0.45
CA ASP A 14 -5.02 1.47 0.27
C ASP A 14 -5.96 0.52 -0.44
N GLN A 15 -5.61 -0.77 -0.50
CA GLN A 15 -6.47 -1.82 -1.04
C GLN A 15 -6.83 -1.63 -2.53
N LEU A 16 -5.97 -0.99 -3.33
CA LEU A 16 -6.19 -0.82 -4.77
C LEU A 16 -5.73 -2.03 -5.60
N ASN A 17 -6.69 -2.82 -6.06
CA ASN A 17 -6.47 -3.93 -7.00
C ASN A 17 -5.73 -3.48 -8.28
N GLY A 18 -4.50 -3.98 -8.46
CA GLY A 18 -3.62 -3.63 -9.58
C GLY A 18 -4.03 -4.17 -10.94
N THR A 19 -4.96 -5.13 -11.03
CA THR A 19 -5.51 -5.58 -12.33
C THR A 19 -6.31 -4.50 -13.03
N LEU A 20 -6.79 -3.50 -12.27
CA LEU A 20 -7.46 -2.31 -12.79
C LEU A 20 -6.49 -1.28 -13.41
N PHE A 21 -5.18 -1.53 -13.35
CA PHE A 21 -4.13 -0.66 -13.90
C PHE A 21 -3.24 -1.41 -14.93
N PRO A 22 -3.80 -1.96 -16.02
CA PRO A 22 -3.02 -2.75 -16.99
C PRO A 22 -1.96 -1.94 -17.74
N ASP A 23 -2.28 -0.69 -18.11
CA ASP A 23 -1.35 0.27 -18.75
C ASP A 23 -1.67 1.68 -18.22
N GLY A 24 -1.66 1.80 -16.88
CA GLY A 24 -2.41 2.87 -16.20
C GLY A 24 -3.88 2.48 -16.03
N PRO A 25 -4.74 3.39 -15.52
CA PRO A 25 -6.10 3.03 -15.14
C PRO A 25 -6.93 2.51 -16.32
N ALA A 26 -7.67 1.44 -16.09
CA ALA A 26 -8.56 0.83 -17.07
C ALA A 26 -9.57 1.85 -17.66
N ASP A 27 -9.93 1.65 -18.93
CA ASP A 27 -10.72 2.63 -19.68
C ASP A 27 -12.08 2.93 -19.04
N PHE A 28 -12.73 1.92 -18.45
CA PHE A 28 -14.05 2.07 -17.81
C PHE A 28 -14.02 2.90 -16.52
N LEU A 29 -12.85 3.15 -15.92
CA LEU A 29 -12.72 3.98 -14.74
C LEU A 29 -12.79 5.47 -15.10
N HIS A 30 -13.62 6.23 -14.38
CA HIS A 30 -13.70 7.67 -14.51
C HIS A 30 -12.63 8.34 -13.65
N VAL A 31 -11.41 8.39 -14.17
CA VAL A 31 -10.21 8.83 -13.46
C VAL A 31 -9.30 9.70 -14.35
N PRO A 32 -9.78 10.88 -14.79
CA PRO A 32 -9.03 11.73 -15.72
C PRO A 32 -7.64 12.15 -15.22
N HIS A 33 -7.45 12.39 -13.91
CA HIS A 33 -6.17 12.87 -13.38
C HIS A 33 -5.11 11.76 -13.35
N LEU A 34 -5.48 10.56 -12.94
CA LEU A 34 -4.65 9.36 -12.96
C LEU A 34 -4.32 8.95 -14.39
N LYS A 35 -5.28 9.03 -15.34
CA LYS A 35 -4.99 8.80 -16.77
C LYS A 35 -3.98 9.80 -17.32
N ALA A 36 -4.11 11.08 -16.97
CA ALA A 36 -3.14 12.11 -17.35
C ALA A 36 -1.77 11.90 -16.70
N LEU A 37 -1.71 11.46 -15.44
CA LEU A 37 -0.46 11.08 -14.78
C LEU A 37 0.18 9.85 -15.46
N ALA A 38 -0.61 8.82 -15.73
CA ALA A 38 -0.17 7.58 -16.37
C ALA A 38 0.50 7.84 -17.73
N ALA A 39 -0.10 8.72 -18.56
CA ALA A 39 0.42 9.06 -19.88
C ALA A 39 1.86 9.62 -19.88
N ARG A 40 2.29 10.22 -18.75
CA ARG A 40 3.64 10.76 -18.56
C ARG A 40 4.48 9.97 -17.54
N SER A 41 4.01 8.80 -17.13
CA SER A 41 4.69 7.94 -16.15
C SER A 41 5.40 6.77 -16.83
N ALA A 42 6.44 6.27 -16.19
CA ALA A 42 6.76 4.84 -16.26
C ALA A 42 5.70 4.07 -15.47
N ARG A 43 5.09 3.06 -16.10
CA ARG A 43 3.97 2.28 -15.55
C ARG A 43 4.37 0.83 -15.45
N PHE A 44 4.28 0.25 -14.26
CA PHE A 44 4.67 -1.14 -14.03
C PHE A 44 3.42 -2.01 -13.95
N ALA A 45 3.13 -2.74 -15.03
CA ALA A 45 1.90 -3.53 -15.16
C ALA A 45 1.81 -4.65 -14.12
N ASN A 46 2.96 -5.23 -13.79
CA ASN A 46 3.11 -6.41 -12.93
C ASN A 46 3.86 -6.06 -11.63
N ASN A 47 3.40 -5.03 -10.92
CA ASN A 47 3.90 -4.70 -9.59
C ASN A 47 3.10 -5.43 -8.50
N TYR A 48 3.79 -5.98 -7.51
CA TYR A 48 3.19 -6.75 -6.42
C TYR A 48 3.55 -6.21 -5.04
N THR A 49 2.61 -6.36 -4.11
CA THR A 49 2.85 -6.15 -2.69
C THR A 49 3.91 -7.11 -2.14
N ALA A 50 4.60 -6.73 -1.07
CA ALA A 50 5.44 -7.64 -0.30
C ALA A 50 4.60 -8.56 0.61
N SER A 51 3.43 -8.10 1.03
CA SER A 51 2.50 -8.85 1.88
C SER A 51 1.08 -8.33 1.70
N PRO A 52 0.09 -9.19 1.39
CA PRO A 52 -1.28 -8.77 1.11
C PRO A 52 -2.07 -8.39 2.37
N LEU A 53 -1.54 -7.46 3.17
CA LEU A 53 -2.16 -6.89 4.37
C LEU A 53 -1.55 -5.53 4.73
N CYS A 54 -2.34 -4.66 5.37
CA CYS A 54 -1.98 -3.25 5.62
C CYS A 54 -0.63 -3.06 6.32
N ALA A 55 -0.48 -3.42 7.61
CA ALA A 55 0.75 -3.10 8.35
C ALA A 55 1.99 -3.84 7.80
N PRO A 56 1.94 -5.15 7.47
CA PRO A 56 3.07 -5.85 6.86
C PRO A 56 3.47 -5.26 5.51
N GLY A 57 2.50 -5.01 4.63
CA GLY A 57 2.73 -4.41 3.31
C GLY A 57 3.37 -3.02 3.41
N ARG A 58 2.92 -2.20 4.36
CA ARG A 58 3.42 -0.83 4.60
C ARG A 58 4.79 -0.80 5.27
N ALA A 59 5.04 -1.62 6.29
CA ALA A 59 6.36 -1.75 6.90
C ALA A 59 7.40 -2.22 5.88
N SER A 60 7.02 -3.16 5.00
CA SER A 60 7.86 -3.61 3.89
C SER A 60 8.07 -2.55 2.82
N PHE A 61 7.03 -1.78 2.45
CA PHE A 61 7.16 -0.65 1.54
C PHE A 61 8.12 0.41 2.08
N MET A 62 7.96 0.80 3.35
CA MET A 62 8.77 1.82 4.02
C MET A 62 10.25 1.42 4.12
N SER A 63 10.55 0.16 4.40
CA SER A 63 11.92 -0.33 4.62
C SER A 63 12.58 -0.94 3.39
N GLY A 64 11.80 -1.33 2.37
CA GLY A 64 12.30 -2.17 1.27
C GLY A 64 12.64 -3.60 1.68
N GLN A 65 12.16 -4.08 2.85
CA GLN A 65 12.48 -5.39 3.42
C GLN A 65 11.24 -6.28 3.52
N LEU A 66 11.39 -7.60 3.36
CA LEU A 66 10.28 -8.55 3.54
C LEU A 66 9.79 -8.63 5.00
N PRO A 67 8.53 -9.04 5.26
CA PRO A 67 8.00 -9.22 6.61
C PRO A 67 8.88 -10.09 7.52
N SER A 68 9.47 -11.16 6.98
CA SER A 68 10.43 -12.05 7.66
C SER A 68 11.64 -11.31 8.23
N ARG A 69 12.00 -10.18 7.63
CA ARG A 69 13.13 -9.32 8.03
C ARG A 69 12.68 -8.15 8.91
N THR A 70 11.54 -7.54 8.63
CA THR A 70 11.01 -6.43 9.45
C THR A 70 10.48 -6.89 10.81
N GLY A 71 10.04 -8.15 10.92
CA GLY A 71 9.34 -8.67 12.09
C GLY A 71 7.86 -8.25 12.15
N VAL A 72 7.38 -7.50 11.15
CA VAL A 72 5.99 -7.03 11.07
C VAL A 72 5.18 -8.03 10.25
N TYR A 73 4.70 -9.08 10.93
CA TYR A 73 4.02 -10.22 10.29
C TYR A 73 2.52 -10.01 10.08
N ASP A 74 1.89 -9.17 10.91
CA ASP A 74 0.45 -8.97 10.99
C ASP A 74 0.12 -7.53 11.43
N ASN A 75 -1.16 -7.16 11.44
CA ASN A 75 -1.63 -5.80 11.74
C ASN A 75 -1.46 -5.36 13.21
N ALA A 76 -0.76 -6.13 14.04
CA ALA A 76 -0.48 -5.78 15.43
C ALA A 76 0.99 -6.03 15.80
N ALA A 77 1.84 -6.35 14.83
CA ALA A 77 3.24 -6.62 15.06
C ALA A 77 4.02 -5.31 15.17
N GLU A 78 4.74 -5.13 16.27
CA GLU A 78 5.54 -3.93 16.52
C GLU A 78 6.53 -3.66 15.38
N PHE A 79 6.49 -2.47 14.80
CA PHE A 79 7.51 -2.00 13.88
C PHE A 79 8.62 -1.31 14.68
N SER A 80 9.83 -1.84 14.64
CA SER A 80 10.94 -1.32 15.44
C SER A 80 11.49 0.00 14.89
N SER A 81 11.68 1.00 15.74
CA SER A 81 12.32 2.29 15.40
C SER A 81 13.73 2.16 14.81
N SER A 82 14.42 1.05 15.07
CA SER A 82 15.79 0.85 14.57
C SER A 82 15.85 0.40 13.11
N ILE A 83 14.71 0.09 12.48
CA ILE A 83 14.66 -0.33 11.09
C ILE A 83 14.69 0.92 10.19
N PRO A 84 15.72 1.07 9.33
CA PRO A 84 15.79 2.19 8.41
C PRO A 84 14.67 2.10 7.37
N THR A 85 14.20 3.27 6.95
CA THR A 85 13.13 3.43 5.94
C THR A 85 13.60 4.40 4.85
N PHE A 86 12.86 4.51 3.74
CA PHE A 86 13.14 5.56 2.75
C PHE A 86 13.14 6.95 3.38
N ALA A 87 12.31 7.19 4.40
CA ALA A 87 12.27 8.47 5.11
C ALA A 87 13.59 8.75 5.82
N HIS A 88 14.18 7.75 6.49
CA HIS A 88 15.51 7.88 7.09
C HIS A 88 16.60 8.13 6.05
N HIS A 89 16.60 7.38 4.94
CA HIS A 89 17.61 7.53 3.89
C HIS A 89 17.54 8.91 3.23
N LEU A 90 16.35 9.36 2.84
CA LEU A 90 16.15 10.69 2.27
C LEU A 90 16.48 11.80 3.28
N ARG A 91 16.01 11.68 4.52
CA ARG A 91 16.28 12.68 5.56
C ARG A 91 17.76 12.79 5.88
N SER A 92 18.47 11.66 5.97
CA SER A 92 19.93 11.64 6.12
C SER A 92 20.66 12.24 4.91
N ALA A 93 20.07 12.19 3.73
CA ALA A 93 20.58 12.86 2.54
C ALA A 93 20.25 14.37 2.53
N GLY A 94 19.48 14.89 3.48
CA GLY A 94 19.14 16.31 3.59
C GLY A 94 17.77 16.69 3.05
N TYR A 95 16.86 15.73 2.87
CA TYR A 95 15.46 16.03 2.56
C TYR A 95 14.67 16.44 3.81
N TYR A 96 13.66 17.28 3.64
CA TYR A 96 12.52 17.35 4.56
C TYR A 96 11.56 16.20 4.24
N THR A 97 11.19 15.36 5.22
CA THR A 97 10.31 14.21 5.01
C THR A 97 9.02 14.35 5.81
N CYS A 98 7.87 14.22 5.14
CA CYS A 98 6.57 14.47 5.73
C CYS A 98 5.56 13.40 5.33
N LEU A 99 4.71 12.98 6.28
CA LEU A 99 3.59 12.07 6.04
C LEU A 99 2.27 12.78 6.32
N SER A 100 1.33 12.74 5.38
CA SER A 100 -0.09 12.99 5.61
C SER A 100 -0.84 11.70 5.39
N GLY A 101 -1.57 11.23 6.39
CA GLY A 101 -2.40 10.03 6.29
C GLY A 101 -1.77 8.75 6.83
N LYS A 102 -2.26 7.63 6.29
CA LYS A 102 -2.14 6.29 6.88
C LYS A 102 -0.75 5.71 6.66
N MET A 103 -0.22 5.03 7.66
CA MET A 103 0.89 4.09 7.45
C MET A 103 0.79 2.83 8.32
N HIS A 104 -0.19 2.76 9.22
CA HIS A 104 -0.48 1.62 10.09
C HIS A 104 0.75 1.16 10.89
N PHE A 105 1.48 2.13 11.45
CA PHE A 105 2.59 1.83 12.34
C PHE A 105 2.06 1.29 13.66
N VAL A 106 2.47 0.08 14.02
CA VAL A 106 2.16 -0.52 15.31
C VAL A 106 3.37 -0.38 16.22
N GLY A 107 3.13 0.13 17.42
CA GLY A 107 4.18 0.46 18.39
C GLY A 107 4.21 1.95 18.73
N PRO A 108 5.08 2.34 19.67
CA PRO A 108 5.15 3.70 20.18
C PRO A 108 5.77 4.71 19.19
N ASP A 109 6.51 4.25 18.19
CA ASP A 109 7.06 5.11 17.14
C ASP A 109 6.05 5.24 16.00
N GLN A 110 5.60 6.46 15.77
CA GLN A 110 4.62 6.78 14.74
C GLN A 110 5.21 7.63 13.61
N LEU A 111 6.54 7.79 13.59
CA LEU A 111 7.26 8.61 12.62
C LEU A 111 8.19 7.77 11.73
N HIS A 112 8.89 6.78 12.27
CA HIS A 112 9.79 5.89 11.51
C HIS A 112 10.65 6.63 10.47
N GLY A 113 11.23 7.76 10.89
CA GLY A 113 12.12 8.59 10.08
C GLY A 113 11.49 9.82 9.42
N PHE A 114 10.17 9.89 9.34
CA PHE A 114 9.48 11.13 8.95
C PHE A 114 9.83 12.26 9.94
N GLU A 115 10.11 13.43 9.39
CA GLU A 115 10.37 14.64 10.19
C GLU A 115 9.08 15.23 10.75
N GLU A 116 8.01 15.17 9.98
CA GLU A 116 6.68 15.61 10.38
C GLU A 116 5.62 14.61 9.93
N ARG A 117 4.58 14.45 10.74
CA ARG A 117 3.36 13.72 10.38
C ARG A 117 2.17 14.63 10.64
N LEU A 118 1.26 14.74 9.67
CA LEU A 118 0.21 15.77 9.66
C LEU A 118 -1.10 15.30 10.28
N THR A 119 -1.38 14.00 10.21
CA THR A 119 -2.59 13.38 10.77
C THR A 119 -2.21 12.33 11.80
N THR A 120 -3.18 11.93 12.63
CA THR A 120 -3.12 10.61 13.29
C THR A 120 -3.18 9.50 12.22
N ASP A 121 -3.01 8.24 12.63
CA ASP A 121 -3.42 7.11 11.81
C ASP A 121 -4.92 6.85 11.97
N ILE A 122 -5.55 6.28 10.94
CA ILE A 122 -6.95 5.82 10.98
C ILE A 122 -7.08 4.48 11.72
N TYR A 123 -5.99 3.70 11.78
CA TYR A 123 -5.95 2.39 12.42
C TYR A 123 -5.13 2.36 13.71
N PRO A 124 -5.43 1.39 14.60
CA PRO A 124 -4.80 1.33 15.92
C PRO A 124 -3.28 1.17 15.86
N ALA A 125 -2.59 1.84 16.77
CA ALA A 125 -1.14 1.70 16.92
C ALA A 125 -0.72 0.59 17.91
N ASP A 126 -1.65 -0.17 18.49
CA ASP A 126 -1.37 -1.14 19.55
C ASP A 126 -1.44 -2.60 19.11
N PHE A 127 -1.20 -3.52 20.05
CA PHE A 127 -1.10 -4.95 19.75
C PHE A 127 -2.47 -5.68 19.69
N GLY A 128 -3.58 -4.96 19.56
CA GLY A 128 -4.93 -5.52 19.68
C GLY A 128 -5.31 -6.52 18.60
N TRP A 129 -4.86 -6.32 17.36
CA TRP A 129 -5.17 -7.18 16.22
C TRP A 129 -4.19 -8.35 16.05
N THR A 130 -3.61 -8.84 17.15
CA THR A 130 -2.64 -9.95 17.11
C THR A 130 -3.35 -11.27 16.80
N PRO A 131 -3.02 -11.99 15.71
CA PRO A 131 -3.51 -13.35 15.48
C PRO A 131 -2.93 -14.35 16.51
N ASP A 132 -3.48 -15.57 16.55
CA ASP A 132 -2.95 -16.61 17.44
C ASP A 132 -2.92 -17.98 16.75
N TYR A 133 -1.76 -18.38 16.24
CA TYR A 133 -1.57 -19.69 15.60
C TYR A 133 -1.72 -20.89 16.55
N ARG A 134 -1.91 -20.68 17.86
CA ARG A 134 -2.29 -21.74 18.81
C ARG A 134 -3.79 -22.02 18.79
N LYS A 135 -4.59 -21.16 18.15
CA LYS A 135 -6.05 -21.25 18.04
C LYS A 135 -6.50 -21.21 16.57
N PRO A 136 -5.99 -22.10 15.71
CA PRO A 136 -6.35 -22.09 14.28
C PRO A 136 -7.86 -22.30 14.11
N GLY A 137 -8.48 -21.46 13.30
CA GLY A 137 -9.91 -21.47 13.02
C GLY A 137 -10.76 -20.57 13.94
N GLU A 138 -10.18 -20.00 15.00
CA GLU A 138 -10.83 -18.93 15.77
C GLU A 138 -10.81 -17.63 14.96
N ARG A 139 -11.90 -16.85 15.03
CA ARG A 139 -12.00 -15.49 14.50
C ARG A 139 -12.32 -14.50 15.61
N ILE A 140 -11.86 -13.26 15.47
CA ILE A 140 -12.10 -12.20 16.45
C ILE A 140 -13.03 -11.15 15.83
N ASP A 141 -14.32 -11.26 16.14
CA ASP A 141 -15.39 -10.57 15.42
C ASP A 141 -15.29 -9.04 15.39
N TRP A 142 -14.74 -8.42 16.44
CA TRP A 142 -14.69 -6.97 16.57
C TRP A 142 -13.67 -6.27 15.65
N TRP A 143 -12.78 -7.02 14.98
CA TRP A 143 -11.83 -6.45 14.02
C TRP A 143 -11.56 -7.28 12.76
N TYR A 144 -11.83 -8.60 12.79
CA TYR A 144 -11.75 -9.39 11.57
C TYR A 144 -12.73 -8.82 10.55
N HIS A 145 -12.26 -8.68 9.31
CA HIS A 145 -13.16 -8.42 8.19
C HIS A 145 -14.27 -9.47 8.16
N ASN A 146 -15.46 -9.04 7.75
CA ASN A 146 -16.58 -9.93 7.45
C ASN A 146 -17.32 -9.43 6.22
N LEU A 147 -18.21 -10.25 5.65
CA LEU A 147 -18.95 -9.88 4.43
C LEU A 147 -20.05 -8.82 4.66
N GLY A 148 -20.11 -8.22 5.86
CA GLY A 148 -20.89 -7.03 6.17
C GLY A 148 -20.55 -5.84 5.27
N SER A 149 -19.27 -5.66 4.91
CA SER A 149 -18.86 -4.62 3.95
C SER A 149 -19.50 -4.79 2.57
N VAL A 150 -19.75 -6.04 2.16
CA VAL A 150 -20.37 -6.37 0.87
C VAL A 150 -21.89 -6.14 0.92
N THR A 151 -22.55 -6.61 1.99
CA THR A 151 -23.99 -6.44 2.14
C THR A 151 -24.39 -4.99 2.44
N GLY A 152 -23.53 -4.23 3.12
CA GLY A 152 -23.71 -2.82 3.50
C GLY A 152 -23.23 -1.81 2.46
N ALA A 153 -22.71 -2.25 1.31
CA ALA A 153 -22.21 -1.36 0.26
C ALA A 153 -23.27 -0.38 -0.24
N GLY A 154 -22.88 0.87 -0.50
CA GLY A 154 -23.85 1.90 -0.90
C GLY A 154 -23.32 3.32 -0.98
N VAL A 155 -24.19 4.27 -0.61
CA VAL A 155 -23.92 5.71 -0.76
C VAL A 155 -24.05 6.42 0.58
N ALA A 156 -23.07 7.26 0.90
CA ALA A 156 -23.11 8.20 2.01
C ALA A 156 -22.24 9.42 1.66
N GLU A 157 -22.57 10.59 2.20
CA GLU A 157 -21.78 11.81 1.95
C GLU A 157 -20.57 11.95 2.88
N THR A 158 -20.56 11.17 3.97
CA THR A 158 -19.42 11.03 4.88
C THR A 158 -19.35 9.61 5.44
N THR A 159 -18.14 9.17 5.76
CA THR A 159 -17.76 7.92 6.44
C THR A 159 -16.50 8.21 7.27
N ASN A 160 -16.12 7.29 8.15
CA ASN A 160 -14.83 7.35 8.84
C ASN A 160 -13.64 7.56 7.87
N GLN A 161 -13.64 6.85 6.74
CA GLN A 161 -12.59 6.97 5.74
C GLN A 161 -12.66 8.27 4.93
N MET A 162 -13.87 8.79 4.65
CA MET A 162 -14.01 10.05 3.91
C MET A 162 -13.62 11.24 4.77
N GLU A 163 -14.00 11.25 6.04
CA GLU A 163 -13.53 12.25 7.01
C GLU A 163 -11.99 12.26 7.08
N TYR A 164 -11.40 11.08 7.21
CA TYR A 164 -9.95 10.93 7.25
C TYR A 164 -9.27 11.40 5.96
N ASP A 165 -9.67 10.90 4.80
CA ASP A 165 -9.02 11.24 3.53
C ASP A 165 -9.22 12.71 3.12
N ASP A 166 -10.37 13.31 3.45
CA ASP A 166 -10.58 14.75 3.25
C ASP A 166 -9.58 15.56 4.10
N GLU A 167 -9.35 15.19 5.36
CA GLU A 167 -8.34 15.83 6.22
C GLU A 167 -6.91 15.59 5.71
N VAL A 168 -6.59 14.37 5.28
CA VAL A 168 -5.28 14.00 4.72
C VAL A 168 -4.92 14.89 3.54
N VAL A 169 -5.83 15.08 2.60
CA VAL A 169 -5.58 15.86 1.38
C VAL A 169 -5.50 17.34 1.71
N PHE A 170 -6.44 17.86 2.52
CA PHE A 170 -6.40 19.26 2.94
C PHE A 170 -5.06 19.63 3.61
N LEU A 171 -4.57 18.78 4.52
CA LEU A 171 -3.29 19.02 5.20
C LEU A 171 -2.09 18.85 4.27
N ALA A 172 -2.16 17.93 3.30
CA ALA A 172 -1.13 17.78 2.28
C ALA A 172 -1.06 19.01 1.36
N GLU A 173 -2.19 19.51 0.85
CA GLU A 173 -2.27 20.76 0.10
C GLU A 173 -1.71 21.94 0.91
N GLN A 174 -2.13 22.05 2.18
CA GLN A 174 -1.62 23.07 3.09
C GLN A 174 -0.10 22.97 3.23
N LYS A 175 0.47 21.76 3.33
CA LYS A 175 1.92 21.57 3.44
C LYS A 175 2.64 21.93 2.14
N LEU A 176 2.08 21.58 0.97
CA LEU A 176 2.62 22.00 -0.33
C LEU A 176 2.66 23.53 -0.45
N TYR A 177 1.60 24.24 -0.02
CA TYR A 177 1.59 25.70 0.04
C TYR A 177 2.57 26.28 1.06
N GLN A 178 2.90 25.55 2.14
CA GLN A 178 3.93 25.98 3.08
C GLN A 178 5.32 25.85 2.46
N LEU A 179 5.60 24.70 1.85
CA LEU A 179 6.88 24.39 1.19
C LEU A 179 7.14 25.31 -0.01
N SER A 180 6.10 25.77 -0.71
CA SER A 180 6.28 26.70 -1.82
C SER A 180 6.92 28.02 -1.41
N ARG A 181 6.76 28.45 -0.15
CA ARG A 181 7.33 29.72 0.36
C ARG A 181 8.86 29.68 0.45
N GLU A 182 9.44 28.49 0.49
CA GLU A 182 10.88 28.23 0.60
C GLU A 182 11.55 28.06 -0.77
N GLN A 183 10.77 27.98 -1.87
CA GLN A 183 11.29 27.69 -3.22
C GLN A 183 12.33 28.71 -3.70
N ASP A 184 12.12 29.99 -3.40
CA ASP A 184 13.05 31.06 -3.79
C ASP A 184 14.23 31.20 -2.82
N ASP A 185 14.23 30.48 -1.69
CA ASP A 185 15.26 30.58 -0.68
C ASP A 185 16.50 29.76 -1.09
N ALA A 186 17.65 30.43 -1.10
CA ALA A 186 18.92 29.79 -1.40
C ALA A 186 19.24 28.71 -0.35
N GLY A 187 19.40 27.47 -0.80
CA GLY A 187 19.74 26.34 0.07
C GLY A 187 18.55 25.73 0.82
N HIS A 188 17.31 25.94 0.36
CA HIS A 188 16.17 25.16 0.84
C HIS A 188 16.43 23.65 0.67
N ARG A 189 15.91 22.84 1.60
CA ARG A 189 15.99 21.39 1.46
C ARG A 189 14.98 20.92 0.41
N PRO A 190 15.32 19.95 -0.46
CA PRO A 190 14.29 19.26 -1.23
C PRO A 190 13.35 18.54 -0.26
N TRP A 191 12.10 18.34 -0.65
CA TRP A 191 11.10 17.71 0.21
C TRP A 191 10.61 16.37 -0.36
N CYS A 192 10.20 15.49 0.54
CA CYS A 192 9.47 14.26 0.23
C CYS A 192 8.19 14.26 1.07
N LEU A 193 7.05 14.42 0.41
CA LEU A 193 5.73 14.37 1.01
C LEU A 193 5.04 13.07 0.59
N THR A 194 4.76 12.21 1.56
CA THR A 194 3.89 11.04 1.39
C THR A 194 2.47 11.42 1.77
N VAL A 195 1.55 11.32 0.82
CA VAL A 195 0.10 11.45 1.02
C VAL A 195 -0.49 10.06 0.89
N SER A 196 -0.91 9.46 2.01
CA SER A 196 -1.46 8.10 2.02
C SER A 196 -2.93 8.10 2.43
N LEU A 197 -3.78 7.85 1.44
CA LEU A 197 -5.22 7.73 1.58
C LEU A 197 -5.61 6.33 2.08
N SER A 198 -6.78 6.24 2.71
CA SER A 198 -7.41 4.99 3.13
C SER A 198 -8.30 4.40 2.03
N HIS A 199 -8.86 5.21 1.13
CA HIS A 199 -9.61 4.65 -0.01
C HIS A 199 -8.69 4.04 -1.08
N PRO A 200 -9.19 3.07 -1.87
CA PRO A 200 -10.55 2.52 -1.89
C PRO A 200 -10.81 1.32 -0.96
N HIS A 201 -10.05 1.15 0.13
CA HIS A 201 -10.35 0.16 1.17
C HIS A 201 -11.82 0.20 1.59
N ASP A 202 -12.38 -0.95 1.95
CA ASP A 202 -13.77 -1.06 2.42
C ASP A 202 -13.98 -0.35 3.77
N PRO A 203 -15.20 0.09 4.14
CA PRO A 203 -16.50 -0.22 3.54
C PRO A 203 -16.69 0.34 2.13
N TYR A 204 -17.39 -0.41 1.27
CA TYR A 204 -17.68 -0.02 -0.12
C TYR A 204 -18.82 1.02 -0.20
N VAL A 205 -18.59 2.17 0.42
CA VAL A 205 -19.53 3.29 0.51
C VAL A 205 -18.89 4.53 -0.10
N ALA A 206 -19.57 5.14 -1.08
CA ALA A 206 -19.05 6.29 -1.82
C ALA A 206 -20.02 7.49 -1.77
N ARG A 207 -19.53 8.71 -2.02
CA ARG A 207 -20.40 9.89 -2.19
C ARG A 207 -21.27 9.75 -3.43
N ARG A 208 -22.46 10.36 -3.40
CA ARG A 208 -23.41 10.34 -4.54
C ARG A 208 -22.75 10.78 -5.84
N GLN A 209 -21.97 11.87 -5.79
CA GLN A 209 -21.33 12.46 -6.97
C GLN A 209 -20.41 11.48 -7.72
N TYR A 210 -19.74 10.56 -7.00
CA TYR A 210 -18.87 9.55 -7.60
C TYR A 210 -19.63 8.28 -7.94
N TRP A 211 -20.56 7.88 -7.08
CA TRP A 211 -21.41 6.70 -7.31
C TRP A 211 -22.17 6.79 -8.63
N ASP A 212 -22.68 7.98 -8.96
CA ASP A 212 -23.50 8.21 -10.15
C ASP A 212 -22.69 8.13 -11.46
N LEU A 213 -21.35 8.30 -11.42
CA LEU A 213 -20.46 8.11 -12.57
C LEU A 213 -20.46 6.67 -13.12
N TYR A 214 -20.91 5.71 -12.30
CA TYR A 214 -20.89 4.29 -12.59
C TYR A 214 -22.28 3.67 -12.77
N GLU A 215 -23.33 4.46 -13.03
CA GLU A 215 -24.69 3.95 -13.23
C GLU A 215 -24.80 2.88 -14.33
N ASN A 216 -24.04 3.05 -15.41
CA ASN A 216 -24.05 2.16 -16.57
C ASN A 216 -22.76 1.32 -16.69
N CYS A 217 -22.05 1.10 -15.57
CA CYS A 217 -20.81 0.31 -15.59
C CYS A 217 -21.10 -1.16 -15.94
N GLN A 218 -20.44 -1.67 -16.98
CA GLN A 218 -20.62 -3.05 -17.46
C GLN A 218 -19.68 -4.06 -16.76
N THR A 219 -18.69 -3.58 -16.01
CA THR A 219 -17.63 -4.40 -15.37
C THR A 219 -17.92 -4.67 -13.88
N LEU A 220 -19.20 -4.60 -13.49
CA LEU A 220 -19.64 -4.81 -12.11
C LEU A 220 -19.75 -6.29 -11.71
N ASP A 221 -19.72 -7.22 -12.66
CA ASP A 221 -19.65 -8.65 -12.38
C ASP A 221 -18.18 -9.10 -12.31
N PRO A 222 -17.80 -10.01 -11.40
CA PRO A 222 -16.49 -10.65 -11.43
C PRO A 222 -16.31 -11.50 -12.69
N GLU A 223 -15.12 -11.52 -13.25
CA GLU A 223 -14.75 -12.37 -14.39
C GLU A 223 -14.66 -13.84 -14.00
N THR A 224 -14.06 -14.14 -12.85
CA THR A 224 -14.07 -15.48 -12.24
C THR A 224 -15.23 -15.59 -11.28
N PRO A 225 -16.19 -16.49 -11.55
CA PRO A 225 -17.42 -16.59 -10.78
C PRO A 225 -17.15 -17.08 -9.36
N PHE A 226 -18.20 -17.03 -8.53
CA PHE A 226 -18.21 -17.64 -7.22
C PHE A 226 -17.81 -19.13 -7.27
N ILE A 227 -16.89 -19.53 -6.39
CA ILE A 227 -16.48 -20.92 -6.20
C ILE A 227 -16.94 -21.36 -4.80
N PRO A 228 -17.76 -22.43 -4.68
CA PRO A 228 -18.22 -22.95 -3.39
C PRO A 228 -17.07 -23.26 -2.43
N HIS A 229 -17.28 -23.06 -1.12
CA HIS A 229 -16.23 -23.25 -0.10
C HIS A 229 -15.53 -24.62 -0.21
N ASP A 230 -16.25 -25.71 -0.45
CA ASP A 230 -15.69 -27.06 -0.56
C ASP A 230 -14.89 -27.33 -1.85
N GLU A 231 -15.05 -26.46 -2.86
CA GLU A 231 -14.28 -26.49 -4.11
C GLU A 231 -13.07 -25.52 -4.10
N GLN A 232 -12.95 -24.69 -3.07
CA GLN A 232 -11.83 -23.75 -2.89
C GLN A 232 -10.54 -24.47 -2.48
N ASP A 233 -9.40 -23.86 -2.80
CA ASP A 233 -8.13 -24.25 -2.19
C ASP A 233 -8.13 -24.05 -0.67
N THR A 234 -7.23 -24.75 0.03
CA THR A 234 -7.20 -24.79 1.50
C THR A 234 -7.04 -23.40 2.13
N HIS A 235 -6.28 -22.49 1.51
CA HIS A 235 -6.12 -21.16 2.06
C HIS A 235 -7.37 -20.31 1.85
N SER A 236 -7.96 -20.35 0.67
CA SER A 236 -9.23 -19.70 0.37
C SER A 236 -10.36 -20.17 1.30
N GLN A 237 -10.41 -21.45 1.67
CA GLN A 237 -11.33 -21.95 2.69
C GLN A 237 -11.12 -21.27 4.06
N ARG A 238 -9.87 -21.03 4.46
CA ARG A 238 -9.57 -20.28 5.69
C ARG A 238 -10.01 -18.82 5.58
N LEU A 239 -9.85 -18.18 4.42
CA LEU A 239 -10.29 -16.80 4.20
C LEU A 239 -11.82 -16.65 4.22
N TYR A 240 -12.54 -17.62 3.66
CA TYR A 240 -14.00 -17.70 3.78
C TYR A 240 -14.43 -17.72 5.25
N ARG A 241 -13.81 -18.58 6.06
CA ARG A 241 -14.11 -18.67 7.50
C ARG A 241 -13.72 -17.40 8.26
N ALA A 242 -12.56 -16.82 7.95
CA ALA A 242 -12.12 -15.56 8.55
C ALA A 242 -13.12 -14.42 8.29
N SER A 243 -13.71 -14.40 7.08
CA SER A 243 -14.72 -13.43 6.64
C SER A 243 -16.15 -13.74 7.11
N ASP A 244 -16.33 -14.74 7.98
CA ASP A 244 -17.62 -15.18 8.50
C ASP A 244 -18.66 -15.51 7.41
N TYR A 245 -18.21 -16.11 6.30
CA TYR A 245 -19.04 -16.24 5.08
C TYR A 245 -20.39 -16.93 5.30
N GLN A 246 -20.51 -17.82 6.29
CA GLN A 246 -21.73 -18.59 6.56
C GLN A 246 -22.86 -17.72 7.14
N SER A 247 -22.52 -16.58 7.75
CA SER A 247 -23.47 -15.65 8.35
C SER A 247 -24.10 -14.69 7.35
N PHE A 248 -23.67 -14.72 6.08
CA PHE A 248 -24.11 -13.77 5.05
C PHE A 248 -24.59 -14.50 3.79
N GLU A 249 -25.74 -14.09 3.29
CA GLU A 249 -26.19 -14.45 1.94
C GLU A 249 -25.77 -13.33 0.99
N ILE A 250 -24.80 -13.61 0.11
CA ILE A 250 -24.26 -12.63 -0.84
C ILE A 250 -24.97 -12.78 -2.18
N THR A 251 -25.75 -11.76 -2.54
CA THR A 251 -26.43 -11.70 -3.85
C THR A 251 -25.55 -11.01 -4.89
N LEU A 252 -25.78 -11.31 -6.17
CA LEU A 252 -25.07 -10.64 -7.26
C LEU A 252 -25.28 -9.12 -7.26
N GLU A 253 -26.44 -8.64 -6.79
CA GLU A 253 -26.67 -7.20 -6.64
C GLU A 253 -25.74 -6.58 -5.58
N GLN A 254 -25.53 -7.25 -4.44
CA GLN A 254 -24.59 -6.78 -3.42
C GLN A 254 -23.15 -6.78 -3.93
N VAL A 255 -22.76 -7.78 -4.74
CA VAL A 255 -21.46 -7.78 -5.43
C VAL A 255 -21.33 -6.56 -6.34
N ARG A 256 -22.32 -6.31 -7.21
CA ARG A 256 -22.35 -5.16 -8.13
C ARG A 256 -22.30 -3.82 -7.38
N ARG A 257 -23.04 -3.68 -6.29
CA ARG A 257 -23.05 -2.48 -5.44
C ARG A 257 -21.69 -2.25 -4.79
N SER A 258 -21.05 -3.31 -4.29
CA SER A 258 -19.72 -3.24 -3.68
C SER A 258 -18.68 -2.80 -4.68
N ARG A 259 -18.63 -3.43 -5.87
CA ARG A 259 -17.73 -3.03 -6.96
C ARG A 259 -18.00 -1.62 -7.46
N ARG A 260 -19.28 -1.21 -7.54
CA ARG A 260 -19.66 0.17 -7.89
C ARG A 260 -19.16 1.18 -6.85
N GLY A 261 -19.36 0.91 -5.55
CA GLY A 261 -18.87 1.75 -4.47
C GLY A 261 -17.34 1.85 -4.46
N TYR A 262 -16.67 0.72 -4.69
CA TYR A 262 -15.22 0.65 -4.83
C TYR A 262 -14.72 1.48 -6.02
N PHE A 263 -15.26 1.30 -7.23
CA PHE A 263 -14.88 2.09 -8.42
C PHE A 263 -15.16 3.59 -8.25
N ALA A 264 -16.31 3.93 -7.64
CA ALA A 264 -16.64 5.30 -7.28
C ALA A 264 -15.60 5.91 -6.33
N ASN A 265 -15.11 5.16 -5.35
CA ASN A 265 -14.05 5.63 -4.45
C ASN A 265 -12.68 5.75 -5.15
N ILE A 266 -12.44 5.06 -6.27
CA ILE A 266 -11.28 5.36 -7.13
C ILE A 266 -11.44 6.72 -7.81
N SER A 267 -12.65 7.10 -8.28
CA SER A 267 -12.90 8.46 -8.79
C SER A 267 -12.75 9.53 -7.71
N TYR A 268 -13.15 9.24 -6.47
CA TYR A 268 -12.88 10.11 -5.33
C TYR A 268 -11.37 10.35 -5.15
N VAL A 269 -10.57 9.27 -5.15
CA VAL A 269 -9.10 9.35 -5.09
C VAL A 269 -8.52 10.15 -6.26
N ASP A 270 -9.08 9.99 -7.47
CA ASP A 270 -8.64 10.72 -8.66
C ASP A 270 -8.80 12.24 -8.52
N ASP A 271 -9.94 12.69 -7.99
CA ASP A 271 -10.18 14.10 -7.69
C ASP A 271 -9.14 14.64 -6.69
N LYS A 272 -8.84 13.85 -5.63
CA LYS A 272 -7.82 14.20 -4.63
C LYS A 272 -6.41 14.29 -5.22
N LEU A 273 -6.07 13.41 -6.15
CA LEU A 273 -4.83 13.55 -6.92
C LEU A 273 -4.87 14.84 -7.76
N GLY A 274 -5.99 15.16 -8.40
CA GLY A 274 -6.19 16.38 -9.15
C GLY A 274 -5.90 17.64 -8.34
N GLU A 275 -6.45 17.71 -7.11
CA GLU A 275 -6.22 18.78 -6.12
C GLU A 275 -4.71 18.97 -5.85
N LEU A 276 -4.01 17.89 -5.47
CA LEU A 276 -2.57 17.93 -5.19
C LEU A 276 -1.73 18.38 -6.39
N LEU A 277 -2.02 17.83 -7.58
CA LEU A 277 -1.30 18.17 -8.81
C LEU A 277 -1.55 19.63 -9.22
N ASP A 278 -2.73 20.15 -8.97
CA ASP A 278 -3.07 21.54 -9.24
C ASP A 278 -2.33 22.50 -8.29
N VAL A 279 -2.18 22.15 -7.00
CA VAL A 279 -1.33 22.92 -6.08
C VAL A 279 0.11 22.98 -6.61
N LEU A 280 0.72 21.84 -6.97
CA LEU A 280 2.08 21.81 -7.52
C LEU A 280 2.25 22.70 -8.76
N LYS A 281 1.25 22.73 -9.63
CA LYS A 281 1.24 23.59 -10.83
C LYS A 281 1.19 25.07 -10.44
N ARG A 282 0.23 25.46 -9.61
CA ARG A 282 0.04 26.86 -9.20
C ARG A 282 1.21 27.39 -8.36
N THR A 283 1.87 26.53 -7.60
CA THR A 283 3.07 26.86 -6.83
C THR A 283 4.37 26.70 -7.62
N ARG A 284 4.31 26.39 -8.92
CA ARG A 284 5.48 26.25 -9.82
C ARG A 284 6.48 25.16 -9.40
N MET A 285 6.05 24.17 -8.61
CA MET A 285 6.90 23.07 -8.15
C MET A 285 6.78 21.80 -8.99
N LEU A 286 5.81 21.72 -9.90
CA LEU A 286 5.49 20.49 -10.62
C LEU A 286 6.68 19.93 -11.43
N ASP A 287 7.42 20.78 -12.12
CA ASP A 287 8.48 20.33 -13.05
C ASP A 287 9.71 19.77 -12.30
N ASP A 288 9.91 20.19 -11.05
CA ASP A 288 10.99 19.73 -10.16
C ASP A 288 10.54 18.62 -9.20
N THR A 289 9.33 18.09 -9.37
CA THR A 289 8.75 17.06 -8.51
C THR A 289 8.61 15.73 -9.24
N ILE A 290 9.17 14.67 -8.66
CA ILE A 290 8.87 13.29 -9.00
C ILE A 290 7.60 12.87 -8.26
N ILE A 291 6.63 12.33 -9.00
CA ILE A 291 5.35 11.85 -8.49
C ILE A 291 5.33 10.33 -8.58
N LEU A 292 5.12 9.67 -7.45
CA LEU A 292 4.93 8.21 -7.37
C LEU A 292 3.49 7.91 -6.97
N PHE A 293 2.81 7.04 -7.70
CA PHE A 293 1.49 6.52 -7.34
C PHE A 293 1.57 5.02 -7.04
N CYS A 294 1.10 4.59 -5.87
CA CYS A 294 1.19 3.20 -5.42
C CYS A 294 0.05 2.78 -4.45
N SER A 295 -0.02 1.49 -4.13
CA SER A 295 -0.89 0.91 -3.08
C SER A 295 -0.13 -0.12 -2.25
N ASP A 296 -0.57 -0.37 -1.02
CA ASP A 296 0.01 -1.39 -0.13
C ASP A 296 -0.32 -2.81 -0.58
N HIS A 297 -1.59 -3.10 -0.84
CA HIS A 297 -2.11 -4.36 -1.38
C HIS A 297 -3.34 -4.09 -2.26
N GLY A 298 -3.89 -5.14 -2.86
CA GLY A 298 -5.10 -5.10 -3.70
C GLY A 298 -6.38 -5.54 -2.96
N ASP A 299 -7.42 -5.83 -3.74
CA ASP A 299 -8.72 -6.37 -3.29
C ASP A 299 -9.24 -7.41 -4.31
N MET A 300 -9.70 -8.57 -3.84
CA MET A 300 -10.30 -9.61 -4.68
C MET A 300 -11.62 -9.20 -5.33
N LEU A 301 -12.37 -8.25 -4.74
CA LEU A 301 -13.59 -7.66 -5.33
C LEU A 301 -14.63 -8.69 -5.81
N GLY A 302 -14.79 -9.79 -5.08
CA GLY A 302 -15.73 -10.86 -5.38
C GLY A 302 -15.23 -11.88 -6.42
N GLU A 303 -14.05 -11.70 -7.03
CA GLU A 303 -13.41 -12.72 -7.87
C GLU A 303 -13.25 -14.02 -7.07
N ARG A 304 -13.63 -15.15 -7.67
CA ARG A 304 -13.59 -16.48 -7.01
C ARG A 304 -14.51 -16.56 -5.77
N GLY A 305 -15.38 -15.57 -5.57
CA GLY A 305 -16.15 -15.37 -4.33
C GLY A 305 -15.34 -14.84 -3.14
N LEU A 306 -14.05 -14.52 -3.32
CA LEU A 306 -13.19 -13.92 -2.30
C LEU A 306 -13.34 -12.39 -2.30
N TRP A 307 -13.13 -11.79 -1.14
CA TRP A 307 -13.15 -10.34 -0.93
C TRP A 307 -11.90 -9.92 -0.15
N PHE A 308 -11.57 -8.62 -0.22
CA PHE A 308 -10.45 -8.04 0.49
C PHE A 308 -9.10 -8.61 -0.02
N LYS A 309 -8.16 -8.89 0.88
CA LYS A 309 -6.77 -9.20 0.56
C LYS A 309 -6.38 -10.59 1.09
N MET A 310 -5.26 -10.70 1.80
CA MET A 310 -4.82 -11.89 2.53
C MET A 310 -4.45 -13.10 1.66
N SER A 311 -4.42 -12.97 0.32
CA SER A 311 -4.03 -14.05 -0.60
C SER A 311 -3.04 -13.56 -1.66
N PHE A 312 -2.39 -14.51 -2.35
CA PHE A 312 -1.45 -14.21 -3.43
C PHE A 312 -2.06 -14.18 -4.84
N PHE A 313 -3.39 -14.33 -4.96
CA PHE A 313 -4.09 -14.15 -6.24
C PHE A 313 -3.92 -12.72 -6.76
N GLU A 314 -3.97 -12.55 -8.08
CA GLU A 314 -3.70 -11.29 -8.79
C GLU A 314 -4.45 -10.11 -8.18
N GLY A 315 -5.76 -10.26 -7.89
CA GLY A 315 -6.58 -9.18 -7.37
C GLY A 315 -6.14 -8.64 -6.00
N SER A 316 -5.60 -9.52 -5.15
CA SER A 316 -5.13 -9.20 -3.79
C SER A 316 -3.65 -8.79 -3.75
N ALA A 317 -2.81 -9.44 -4.54
CA ALA A 317 -1.36 -9.25 -4.48
C ALA A 317 -0.82 -8.18 -5.44
N ARG A 318 -1.45 -8.00 -6.61
CA ARG A 318 -1.02 -7.02 -7.60
C ARG A 318 -1.51 -5.64 -7.21
N VAL A 319 -0.63 -4.65 -7.31
CA VAL A 319 -0.92 -3.24 -6.96
C VAL A 319 -0.32 -2.30 -8.00
N PRO A 320 -0.97 -1.16 -8.31
CA PRO A 320 -0.41 -0.24 -9.28
C PRO A 320 0.90 0.37 -8.77
N LEU A 321 1.82 0.63 -9.70
CA LEU A 321 3.00 1.47 -9.48
C LEU A 321 3.23 2.33 -10.72
N MET A 322 3.25 3.65 -10.52
CA MET A 322 3.59 4.62 -11.56
C MET A 322 4.58 5.64 -11.02
N ILE A 323 5.55 6.03 -11.85
CA ILE A 323 6.55 7.06 -11.51
C ILE A 323 6.60 8.06 -12.66
N ALA A 324 6.36 9.34 -12.37
CA ALA A 324 6.47 10.46 -13.31
C ALA A 324 7.41 11.52 -12.77
N GLY A 325 8.04 12.28 -13.67
CA GLY A 325 8.87 13.43 -13.30
C GLY A 325 10.04 13.60 -14.25
N ASN A 326 10.79 14.68 -14.06
CA ASN A 326 11.98 14.93 -14.85
C ASN A 326 12.99 13.77 -14.71
N GLY A 327 13.55 13.31 -15.83
CA GLY A 327 14.49 12.18 -15.85
C GLY A 327 13.84 10.78 -15.80
N VAL A 328 12.51 10.68 -15.70
CA VAL A 328 11.79 9.39 -15.73
C VAL A 328 11.15 9.19 -17.11
N PRO A 329 11.63 8.25 -17.94
CA PRO A 329 11.03 8.01 -19.25
C PRO A 329 9.64 7.39 -19.11
N ALA A 330 8.65 7.95 -19.81
CA ALA A 330 7.31 7.39 -19.85
C ALA A 330 7.27 6.11 -20.70
N GLY A 331 6.51 5.10 -20.24
CA GLY A 331 6.40 3.82 -20.93
C GLY A 331 5.82 2.71 -20.06
N LEU A 332 5.30 1.68 -20.70
CA LEU A 332 4.81 0.47 -20.03
C LEU A 332 5.98 -0.49 -19.77
N ILE A 333 6.06 -1.02 -18.57
CA ILE A 333 7.02 -2.04 -18.15
C ILE A 333 6.26 -3.26 -17.64
N GLU A 334 6.46 -4.38 -18.31
CA GLU A 334 5.76 -5.65 -18.02
C GLU A 334 6.59 -6.59 -17.14
N ALA A 335 7.90 -6.34 -16.97
CA ALA A 335 8.73 -7.13 -16.08
C ALA A 335 8.18 -7.08 -14.64
N PRO A 336 8.04 -8.22 -13.93
CA PRO A 336 7.53 -8.22 -12.56
C PRO A 336 8.42 -7.40 -11.61
N VAL A 337 7.80 -6.52 -10.83
CA VAL A 337 8.45 -5.69 -9.81
C VAL A 337 7.68 -5.76 -8.49
N SER A 338 8.26 -5.22 -7.43
CA SER A 338 7.71 -5.28 -6.07
C SER A 338 7.66 -3.91 -5.42
N ASN A 339 6.73 -3.71 -4.49
CA ASN A 339 6.76 -2.59 -3.55
C ASN A 339 8.09 -2.50 -2.76
N LEU A 340 8.81 -3.62 -2.58
CA LEU A 340 10.16 -3.62 -1.98
C LEU A 340 11.16 -2.77 -2.78
N ASP A 341 10.94 -2.62 -4.08
CA ASP A 341 11.82 -1.87 -4.98
C ASP A 341 11.67 -0.35 -4.84
N VAL A 342 10.61 0.13 -4.16
CA VAL A 342 10.31 1.57 -4.06
C VAL A 342 11.36 2.30 -3.22
N THR A 343 11.70 1.77 -2.04
CA THR A 343 12.72 2.38 -1.16
C THR A 343 14.07 2.58 -1.87
N PRO A 344 14.68 1.55 -2.49
CA PRO A 344 15.93 1.76 -3.24
C PRO A 344 15.76 2.63 -4.48
N THR A 345 14.61 2.62 -5.15
CA THR A 345 14.34 3.50 -6.30
C THR A 345 14.27 4.98 -5.90
N LEU A 346 13.61 5.31 -4.79
CA LEU A 346 13.58 6.68 -4.26
C LEU A 346 14.99 7.17 -3.90
N CYS A 347 15.80 6.29 -3.30
CA CYS A 347 17.19 6.61 -2.97
C CYS A 347 18.03 6.87 -4.23
N ASP A 348 17.85 6.06 -5.29
CA ASP A 348 18.56 6.22 -6.56
C ASP A 348 18.20 7.55 -7.24
N LEU A 349 16.90 7.87 -7.31
CA LEU A 349 16.40 9.14 -7.84
C LEU A 349 16.88 10.35 -7.04
N ALA A 350 17.10 10.18 -5.73
CA ALA A 350 17.66 11.21 -4.87
C ALA A 350 19.19 11.37 -5.01
N GLY A 351 19.85 10.53 -5.80
CA GLY A 351 21.30 10.50 -5.97
C GLY A 351 22.05 9.92 -4.77
N ILE A 352 21.40 9.07 -3.96
CA ILE A 352 22.02 8.34 -2.85
C ILE A 352 22.76 7.13 -3.42
N ASP A 353 23.96 6.86 -2.91
CA ASP A 353 24.72 5.67 -3.30
C ASP A 353 23.97 4.38 -2.92
N ILE A 354 23.56 3.62 -3.93
CA ILE A 354 22.83 2.36 -3.76
C ILE A 354 23.65 1.31 -3.02
N ALA A 355 24.99 1.34 -3.13
CA ALA A 355 25.84 0.43 -2.37
C ALA A 355 25.76 0.69 -0.86
N ALA A 356 25.52 1.93 -0.45
CA ALA A 356 25.38 2.30 0.96
C ALA A 356 24.05 1.83 1.58
N ILE A 357 23.01 1.68 0.75
CA ILE A 357 21.69 1.21 1.21
C ILE A 357 21.45 -0.29 0.97
N ALA A 358 22.22 -0.94 0.11
CA ALA A 358 22.07 -2.36 -0.22
C ALA A 358 21.99 -3.30 1.01
N PRO A 359 22.74 -3.09 2.11
CA PRO A 359 22.60 -3.90 3.32
C PRO A 359 21.24 -3.77 4.01
N TRP A 360 20.40 -2.79 3.65
CA TRP A 360 19.16 -2.43 4.33
C TRP A 360 17.90 -2.63 3.49
N THR A 361 18.02 -3.16 2.28
CA THR A 361 16.88 -3.43 1.38
C THR A 361 16.98 -4.84 0.80
N ASP A 362 15.83 -5.47 0.60
CA ASP A 362 15.67 -6.72 -0.13
C ASP A 362 15.22 -6.48 -1.58
N GLY A 363 14.64 -5.31 -1.87
CA GLY A 363 14.34 -4.84 -3.22
C GLY A 363 15.54 -4.23 -3.94
N GLN A 364 15.34 -3.83 -5.20
CA GLN A 364 16.37 -3.19 -6.03
C GLN A 364 15.82 -1.95 -6.74
N SER A 365 16.71 -1.00 -7.08
CA SER A 365 16.30 0.18 -7.85
C SER A 365 15.71 -0.21 -9.20
N LEU A 366 14.65 0.48 -9.60
CA LEU A 366 13.97 0.33 -10.89
C LEU A 366 14.60 1.18 -11.99
N LEU A 367 15.54 2.09 -11.69
CA LEU A 367 16.17 2.96 -12.70
C LEU A 367 16.89 2.19 -13.81
N PRO A 368 17.65 1.11 -13.52
CA PRO A 368 18.20 0.25 -14.58
C PRO A 368 17.13 -0.26 -15.55
N LEU A 369 15.96 -0.64 -15.02
CA LEU A 369 14.83 -1.15 -15.80
C LEU A 369 14.19 -0.05 -16.66
N LEU A 370 14.04 1.16 -16.11
CA LEU A 370 13.63 2.36 -16.87
C LEU A 370 14.61 2.69 -18.01
N GLY A 371 15.90 2.42 -17.82
CA GLY A 371 16.95 2.55 -18.83
C GLY A 371 17.04 1.38 -19.83
N GLY A 372 16.07 0.45 -19.80
CA GLY A 372 16.00 -0.69 -20.72
C GLY A 372 16.86 -1.90 -20.36
N LYS A 373 17.48 -1.93 -19.16
CA LYS A 373 18.19 -3.13 -18.70
C LYS A 373 17.19 -4.15 -18.15
N PRO A 374 17.30 -5.44 -18.52
CA PRO A 374 16.39 -6.46 -18.02
C PRO A 374 16.54 -6.66 -16.52
N ARG A 375 15.42 -6.85 -15.83
CA ARG A 375 15.37 -7.32 -14.44
C ARG A 375 15.31 -8.85 -14.45
N THR A 376 16.20 -9.50 -13.69
CA THR A 376 16.27 -10.97 -13.59
C THR A 376 15.88 -11.51 -12.22
N ALA A 377 15.83 -10.67 -11.18
CA ALA A 377 15.44 -11.13 -9.86
C ALA A 377 13.92 -11.36 -9.78
N PRO A 378 13.49 -12.45 -9.12
CA PRO A 378 12.07 -12.71 -8.90
C PRO A 378 11.48 -11.69 -7.92
N VAL A 379 10.15 -11.61 -7.92
CA VAL A 379 9.39 -10.92 -6.88
C VAL A 379 9.00 -11.94 -5.82
N LEU A 380 9.23 -11.59 -4.55
CA LEU A 380 9.00 -12.44 -3.40
C LEU A 380 7.90 -11.82 -2.53
N MET A 381 7.01 -12.64 -1.99
CA MET A 381 5.90 -12.19 -1.14
C MET A 381 5.72 -13.13 0.04
N GLU A 382 5.24 -12.60 1.17
CA GLU A 382 5.05 -13.35 2.41
C GLU A 382 3.71 -12.98 3.07
N TYR A 383 3.10 -13.94 3.77
CA TYR A 383 1.88 -13.71 4.54
C TYR A 383 1.88 -14.57 5.81
N ALA A 384 1.63 -13.95 6.97
CA ALA A 384 1.68 -14.64 8.26
C ALA A 384 0.72 -14.05 9.31
N ALA A 385 -0.49 -13.69 8.87
CA ALA A 385 -1.48 -12.99 9.68
C ALA A 385 -2.79 -13.79 9.86
N GLU A 386 -3.94 -13.12 9.94
CA GLU A 386 -5.26 -13.77 10.03
C GLU A 386 -5.59 -14.63 8.80
N GLY A 387 -6.44 -15.66 8.93
CA GLY A 387 -6.77 -16.54 7.80
C GLY A 387 -5.62 -17.46 7.33
N SER A 388 -4.45 -17.40 7.98
CA SER A 388 -3.38 -18.39 7.88
C SER A 388 -3.14 -19.09 9.23
N TYR A 389 -2.70 -20.35 9.19
CA TYR A 389 -2.36 -21.15 10.39
C TYR A 389 -0.87 -21.48 10.49
N ALA A 390 -0.14 -21.20 9.42
CA ALA A 390 1.30 -21.22 9.25
C ALA A 390 1.65 -20.18 8.18
N PRO A 391 2.89 -19.66 8.11
CA PRO A 391 3.27 -18.70 7.08
C PRO A 391 3.08 -19.25 5.66
N LEU A 392 2.71 -18.36 4.74
CA LEU A 392 2.70 -18.61 3.31
C LEU A 392 3.77 -17.75 2.64
N ALA A 393 4.39 -18.28 1.60
CA ALA A 393 5.37 -17.58 0.77
C ALA A 393 5.04 -17.75 -0.71
N ALA A 394 5.36 -16.73 -1.51
CA ALA A 394 5.15 -16.78 -2.95
C ALA A 394 6.35 -16.23 -3.73
N ILE A 395 6.57 -16.80 -4.91
CA ILE A 395 7.59 -16.39 -5.88
C ILE A 395 6.89 -16.07 -7.19
N ARG A 396 7.05 -14.85 -7.67
CA ARG A 396 6.63 -14.40 -9.00
C ARG A 396 7.88 -14.22 -9.87
N ASP A 397 8.04 -15.10 -10.85
CA ASP A 397 9.26 -15.19 -11.68
C ASP A 397 8.91 -15.45 -13.15
N GLY A 398 9.35 -14.55 -14.04
CA GLY A 398 9.03 -14.60 -15.47
C GLY A 398 7.53 -14.51 -15.73
N LYS A 399 6.89 -15.59 -16.19
CA LYS A 399 5.43 -15.71 -16.33
C LYS A 399 4.75 -16.51 -15.22
N TYR A 400 5.53 -17.14 -14.34
CA TYR A 400 4.99 -18.03 -13.33
C TYR A 400 4.78 -17.31 -12.00
N LYS A 401 3.78 -17.77 -11.25
CA LYS A 401 3.60 -17.48 -9.83
C LYS A 401 3.44 -18.79 -9.07
N PHE A 402 4.28 -18.98 -8.06
CA PHE A 402 4.31 -20.16 -7.21
C PHE A 402 3.98 -19.78 -5.78
N VAL A 403 3.09 -20.52 -5.11
CA VAL A 403 2.67 -20.30 -3.72
C VAL A 403 2.94 -21.57 -2.92
N HIS A 404 3.54 -21.40 -1.74
CA HIS A 404 3.86 -22.48 -0.81
C HIS A 404 3.38 -22.16 0.61
N CYS A 405 2.81 -23.17 1.25
CA CYS A 405 2.56 -23.24 2.69
C CYS A 405 2.78 -24.69 3.13
N GLU A 406 3.38 -24.91 4.30
CA GLU A 406 3.60 -26.27 4.83
C GLU A 406 2.30 -27.04 5.11
N LEU A 407 1.16 -26.34 5.19
CA LEU A 407 -0.15 -26.93 5.47
C LEU A 407 -1.02 -27.14 4.24
N ASP A 408 -0.59 -26.67 3.06
CA ASP A 408 -1.41 -26.62 1.85
C ASP A 408 -0.73 -27.35 0.70
N ALA A 409 -1.52 -27.76 -0.30
CA ALA A 409 -0.97 -28.14 -1.59
C ALA A 409 -0.34 -26.90 -2.25
N PRO A 410 0.83 -27.03 -2.92
CA PRO A 410 1.43 -25.92 -3.63
C PRO A 410 0.54 -25.45 -4.77
N GLN A 411 0.61 -24.16 -5.10
CA GLN A 411 -0.08 -23.61 -6.27
C GLN A 411 0.95 -23.09 -7.27
N LEU A 412 0.74 -23.37 -8.55
CA LEU A 412 1.57 -22.88 -9.65
C LEU A 412 0.68 -22.41 -10.79
N PHE A 413 0.85 -21.15 -11.20
CA PHE A 413 0.09 -20.55 -12.31
C PHE A 413 1.04 -20.02 -13.38
N ASP A 414 0.69 -20.22 -14.65
CA ASP A 414 1.29 -19.54 -15.79
C ASP A 414 0.42 -18.33 -16.14
N LEU A 415 0.83 -17.13 -15.73
CA LEU A 415 0.02 -15.91 -15.84
C LEU A 415 -0.08 -15.35 -17.25
N GLU A 416 0.74 -15.83 -18.20
CA GLU A 416 0.57 -15.49 -19.61
C GLU A 416 -0.57 -16.31 -20.24
N ALA A 417 -0.65 -17.60 -19.90
CA ALA A 417 -1.67 -18.51 -20.44
C ALA A 417 -2.98 -18.49 -19.63
N ASP A 418 -2.90 -18.20 -18.34
CA ASP A 418 -3.99 -18.22 -17.37
C ASP A 418 -3.92 -17.01 -16.42
N PRO A 419 -4.23 -15.80 -16.91
CA PRO A 419 -4.17 -14.57 -16.11
C PRO A 419 -5.17 -14.52 -14.96
N LEU A 420 -6.16 -15.44 -14.93
CA LEU A 420 -7.20 -15.54 -13.92
C LEU A 420 -6.95 -16.67 -12.90
N GLU A 421 -5.81 -17.38 -13.03
CA GLU A 421 -5.35 -18.39 -12.07
C GLU A 421 -6.39 -19.50 -11.82
N ARG A 422 -7.04 -19.95 -12.90
CA ARG A 422 -8.09 -20.97 -12.87
C ARG A 422 -7.53 -22.39 -12.92
N ASN A 423 -6.32 -22.57 -13.44
CA ASN A 423 -5.67 -23.87 -13.59
C ASN A 423 -4.41 -23.96 -12.72
N ASN A 424 -4.50 -24.72 -11.63
CA ASN A 424 -3.32 -24.99 -10.80
C ASN A 424 -2.43 -26.05 -11.48
N LEU A 425 -1.35 -25.58 -12.11
CA LEU A 425 -0.39 -26.44 -12.80
C LEU A 425 0.33 -27.41 -11.87
N ALA A 426 0.35 -27.17 -10.56
CA ALA A 426 0.99 -28.05 -9.60
C ALA A 426 0.24 -29.39 -9.42
N ASP A 427 -1.05 -29.44 -9.78
CA ASP A 427 -1.87 -30.64 -9.72
C ASP A 427 -1.60 -31.58 -10.91
N GLU A 428 -0.93 -31.09 -11.96
CA GLU A 428 -0.64 -31.84 -13.17
C GLU A 428 0.74 -32.56 -13.06
N PRO A 429 0.79 -33.90 -13.14
CA PRO A 429 2.05 -34.64 -13.05
C PRO A 429 3.12 -34.25 -14.09
N ALA A 430 2.69 -33.72 -15.24
CA ALA A 430 3.57 -33.23 -16.29
C ALA A 430 4.44 -32.03 -15.84
N ASN A 431 3.99 -31.27 -14.84
CA ASN A 431 4.67 -30.08 -14.33
C ASN A 431 5.52 -30.36 -13.08
N ALA A 432 5.66 -31.61 -12.64
CA ALA A 432 6.35 -31.97 -11.40
C ALA A 432 7.80 -31.45 -11.33
N ALA A 433 8.53 -31.44 -12.45
CA ALA A 433 9.89 -30.90 -12.51
C ALA A 433 9.93 -29.38 -12.31
N LEU A 434 8.92 -28.66 -12.83
CA LEU A 434 8.79 -27.22 -12.66
C LEU A 434 8.43 -26.85 -11.22
N VAL A 435 7.49 -27.59 -10.62
CA VAL A 435 7.14 -27.47 -9.19
C VAL A 435 8.38 -27.71 -8.31
N ALA A 436 9.13 -28.77 -8.58
CA ALA A 436 10.37 -29.07 -7.84
C ALA A 436 11.40 -27.91 -7.95
N ALA A 437 11.54 -27.30 -9.14
CA ALA A 437 12.44 -26.17 -9.32
C ALA A 437 12.02 -24.93 -8.50
N PHE A 438 10.71 -24.65 -8.39
CA PHE A 438 10.22 -23.58 -7.51
C PHE A 438 10.35 -23.93 -6.03
N MET A 439 10.12 -25.18 -5.64
CA MET A 439 10.34 -25.63 -4.26
C MET A 439 11.81 -25.48 -3.83
N GLU A 440 12.77 -25.74 -4.73
CA GLU A 440 14.19 -25.47 -4.45
C GLU A 440 14.46 -23.97 -4.26
N LYS A 441 13.82 -23.08 -5.04
CA LYS A 441 13.90 -21.63 -4.79
C LYS A 441 13.30 -21.24 -3.44
N VAL A 442 12.18 -21.85 -3.06
CA VAL A 442 11.56 -21.62 -1.74
C VAL A 442 12.52 -22.03 -0.64
N ARG A 443 13.07 -23.24 -0.68
CA ARG A 443 14.03 -23.75 0.34
C ARG A 443 15.33 -22.95 0.38
N ALA A 444 15.77 -22.41 -0.75
CA ALA A 444 16.96 -21.57 -0.81
C ALA A 444 16.73 -20.19 -0.16
N ARG A 445 15.49 -19.69 -0.17
CA ARG A 445 15.16 -18.35 0.35
C ARG A 445 14.58 -18.37 1.77
N TRP A 446 13.81 -19.39 2.12
CA TRP A 446 13.07 -19.46 3.38
C TRP A 446 13.35 -20.76 4.13
N ASP A 447 13.66 -20.62 5.41
CA ASP A 447 13.45 -21.67 6.40
C ASP A 447 12.04 -21.50 6.97
N MET A 448 11.08 -22.24 6.40
CA MET A 448 9.66 -22.10 6.76
C MET A 448 9.38 -22.50 8.22
N ALA A 449 10.16 -23.42 8.79
CA ALA A 449 10.02 -23.82 10.18
C ALA A 449 10.52 -22.72 11.13
N ALA A 450 11.65 -22.09 10.82
CA ALA A 450 12.13 -20.94 11.56
C ALA A 450 11.18 -19.74 11.44
N PHE A 451 10.59 -19.53 10.26
CA PHE A 451 9.59 -18.47 10.05
C PHE A 451 8.34 -18.70 10.91
N ASP A 452 7.75 -19.90 10.89
CA ASP A 452 6.60 -20.24 11.74
C ASP A 452 6.91 -20.06 13.23
N ALA A 453 8.11 -20.49 13.67
CA ALA A 453 8.55 -20.31 15.05
C ALA A 453 8.64 -18.83 15.45
N ALA A 454 9.21 -17.97 14.59
CA ALA A 454 9.34 -16.54 14.85
C ALA A 454 7.97 -15.83 14.91
N VAL A 455 7.03 -16.21 14.04
CA VAL A 455 5.65 -15.69 14.04
C VAL A 455 4.94 -16.07 15.34
N ARG A 456 5.02 -17.35 15.74
CA ARG A 456 4.42 -17.84 16.99
C ARG A 456 5.00 -17.16 18.22
N GLU A 457 6.32 -16.96 18.26
CA GLU A 457 6.99 -16.22 19.33
C GLU A 457 6.47 -14.78 19.40
N SER A 458 6.43 -14.08 18.27
CA SER A 458 5.92 -12.70 18.17
C SER A 458 4.49 -12.57 18.67
N GLN A 459 3.58 -13.44 18.20
CA GLN A 459 2.17 -13.47 18.63
C GLN A 459 2.05 -13.74 20.14
N ALA A 460 2.73 -14.78 20.64
CA ALA A 460 2.66 -15.16 22.05
C ALA A 460 3.18 -14.05 22.98
N ARG A 461 4.28 -13.38 22.59
CA ARG A 461 4.85 -12.26 23.36
C ARG A 461 3.86 -11.10 23.46
N ARG A 462 3.23 -10.72 22.35
CA ARG A 462 2.22 -9.65 22.34
C ARG A 462 0.98 -10.02 23.15
N TRP A 463 0.56 -11.28 23.14
CA TRP A 463 -0.53 -11.76 24.01
C TRP A 463 -0.18 -11.77 25.51
N VAL A 464 1.09 -11.71 25.89
CA VAL A 464 1.49 -11.44 27.29
C VAL A 464 1.45 -9.95 27.60
N VAL A 465 1.96 -9.12 26.68
CA VAL A 465 2.09 -7.66 26.88
C VAL A 465 0.73 -6.95 26.81
N TYR A 466 -0.08 -7.24 25.79
CA TYR A 466 -1.30 -6.49 25.49
C TYR A 466 -2.35 -6.53 26.61
N PRO A 467 -2.69 -7.69 27.20
CA PRO A 467 -3.62 -7.72 28.33
C PRO A 467 -3.11 -6.92 29.54
N ALA A 468 -1.79 -6.87 29.76
CA ALA A 468 -1.20 -6.04 30.81
C ALA A 468 -1.36 -4.55 30.51
N LEU A 469 -1.11 -4.12 29.26
CA LEU A 469 -1.31 -2.73 28.82
C LEU A 469 -2.77 -2.28 28.85
N ARG A 470 -3.72 -3.23 28.80
CA ARG A 470 -5.16 -2.97 28.92
C ARG A 470 -5.69 -3.02 30.36
N ASN A 471 -4.84 -3.28 31.35
CA ASN A 471 -5.20 -3.18 32.77
C ASN A 471 -4.85 -1.80 33.33
N GLY A 472 -5.82 -1.15 33.99
CA GLY A 472 -5.61 0.17 34.59
C GLY A 472 -5.74 1.32 33.59
N ALA A 473 -4.94 2.37 33.75
CA ALA A 473 -4.96 3.51 32.85
C ALA A 473 -4.23 3.16 31.54
N TYR A 474 -4.97 3.15 30.43
CA TYR A 474 -4.41 2.92 29.11
C TYR A 474 -3.59 4.14 28.63
N TYR A 475 -2.39 3.89 28.14
CA TYR A 475 -1.56 4.92 27.49
C TYR A 475 -1.61 4.71 25.97
N PRO A 476 -2.24 5.60 25.21
CA PRO A 476 -2.34 5.47 23.76
C PRO A 476 -0.99 5.72 23.07
N TRP A 477 -0.75 5.04 21.96
CA TRP A 477 0.38 5.29 21.06
C TRP A 477 -0.01 6.03 19.79
N ASP A 478 -1.30 6.37 19.65
CA ASP A 478 -1.82 7.12 18.51
C ASP A 478 -1.08 8.46 18.35
N PHE A 479 -0.70 8.78 17.12
CA PHE A 479 0.07 9.99 16.86
C PHE A 479 -0.80 11.23 17.01
N GLN A 480 -0.40 12.14 17.89
CA GLN A 480 -1.04 13.45 18.00
C GLN A 480 -0.27 14.48 17.15
N PRO A 481 -0.79 14.91 15.99
CA PRO A 481 -0.17 15.98 15.23
C PRO A 481 -0.16 17.27 16.04
N LEU A 482 0.96 17.99 16.00
CA LEU A 482 1.17 19.22 16.76
C LEU A 482 1.52 20.39 15.84
N GLN A 483 0.57 21.30 15.67
CA GLN A 483 0.81 22.60 15.07
C GLN A 483 0.78 23.67 16.17
N LYS A 484 1.96 24.12 16.64
CA LYS A 484 2.07 25.05 17.77
C LYS A 484 1.41 26.39 17.45
N ALA A 485 0.21 26.62 17.99
CA ALA A 485 -0.54 27.85 17.74
C ALA A 485 0.27 29.10 18.09
N SER A 486 1.10 29.09 19.13
CA SER A 486 1.95 30.24 19.50
C SER A 486 2.91 30.69 18.39
N GLU A 487 3.22 29.83 17.41
CA GLU A 487 4.17 30.07 16.32
C GLU A 487 3.50 30.22 14.93
N ARG A 488 2.16 30.22 14.87
CA ARG A 488 1.40 30.32 13.60
C ARG A 488 0.81 31.71 13.42
N TYR A 489 0.70 32.17 12.17
CA TYR A 489 0.10 33.45 11.81
C TYR A 489 0.77 34.63 12.55
N MET A 490 0.08 35.76 12.70
CA MET A 490 0.63 36.95 13.33
C MET A 490 0.75 36.82 14.84
N ARG A 491 1.96 37.06 15.37
CA ARG A 491 2.25 37.09 16.80
C ARG A 491 2.99 38.38 17.13
N ASN A 492 2.74 38.94 18.32
CA ASN A 492 3.25 40.28 18.67
C ASN A 492 4.78 40.38 18.84
N HIS A 493 5.50 39.26 18.73
CA HIS A 493 6.97 39.24 18.66
C HIS A 493 7.50 39.28 17.20
N MET A 494 6.60 39.40 16.21
CA MET A 494 6.92 39.49 14.78
C MET A 494 6.66 40.91 14.25
N ASN A 495 7.27 41.26 13.12
CA ASN A 495 6.87 42.42 12.33
C ASN A 495 5.80 41.99 11.31
N LEU A 496 4.70 42.75 11.21
CA LEU A 496 3.55 42.40 10.37
C LEU A 496 3.92 42.33 8.89
N ASP A 497 4.57 43.36 8.35
CA ASP A 497 4.89 43.43 6.92
C ASP A 497 5.87 42.33 6.50
N ASN A 498 6.89 42.06 7.33
CA ASN A 498 7.83 40.96 7.10
C ASN A 498 7.12 39.60 7.14
N LEU A 499 6.16 39.41 8.05
CA LEU A 499 5.39 38.17 8.13
C LEU A 499 4.57 37.97 6.86
N GLU A 500 3.79 38.97 6.45
CA GLU A 500 2.96 38.90 5.25
C GLU A 500 3.80 38.55 4.02
N GLU A 501 4.95 39.20 3.83
CA GLU A 501 5.87 38.91 2.73
C GLU A 501 6.46 37.49 2.83
N SER A 502 6.82 37.03 4.03
CA SER A 502 7.35 35.67 4.23
C SER A 502 6.31 34.57 3.96
N LYS A 503 5.01 34.87 4.15
CA LYS A 503 3.90 33.91 3.97
C LYS A 503 3.22 34.03 2.60
N ARG A 504 3.48 35.08 1.84
CA ARG A 504 3.07 35.25 0.44
C ARG A 504 3.99 34.49 -0.51
N TYR A 505 3.39 33.81 -1.49
CA TYR A 505 4.09 33.19 -2.62
C TYR A 505 3.13 33.05 -3.82
N PRO A 506 3.55 33.32 -5.07
CA PRO A 506 4.81 33.96 -5.47
C PRO A 506 4.93 35.40 -4.92
N ARG A 507 6.16 35.87 -4.74
CA ARG A 507 6.44 37.24 -4.27
C ARG A 507 6.58 38.20 -5.44
N GLY A 508 6.23 39.47 -5.25
CA GLY A 508 6.46 40.52 -6.25
C GLY A 508 5.56 40.50 -7.50
N GLU A 509 4.54 39.65 -7.54
CA GLU A 509 3.47 39.59 -8.56
C GLU A 509 2.12 39.93 -7.92
#